data_AF-A0A946QXE8-F1
#
_entry.id   AF-A0A946QXE8-F1
#
_cell.length_a   1.000
_cell.length_b   1.000
_cell.length_c   1.000
_cell.angle_alpha   90.00
_cell.angle_beta   90.00
_cell.angle_gamma   90.00
#
_symmetry.space_group_name_H-M   'P 1'
#
loop_
_entity.id
_entity.type
_entity.pdbx_description
1 polymer ?
#
loop_
_entity_poly.entity_id
_entity_poly.type
_entity_poly.pdbx_seq_one_letter_code
_entity_poly.pdbx_strand_id
1 'polypeptide(L)'
;MILNNGENWQPEETDVIAWQRAFPKVDVHQELMAMESWLDANPTRRKKPTGIKRFVNSWLSRSQEQGGSSPIAKKYNKPDSIRAKTLEMQMADVTWVDPDQVQMMKEFYLNKFGYYYDGEIRDSI
;
A
#
# COMPACT_ATOMS: atom_id res chain seq x y z
N MET A 1 -11.38 27.37 3.50
CA MET A 1 -11.65 26.24 2.58
C MET A 1 -13.03 26.32 1.98
N ILE A 2 -13.13 26.30 0.65
CA ILE A 2 -14.41 26.38 -0.05
C ILE A 2 -15.12 25.01 -0.05
N LEU A 3 -16.32 24.98 0.53
CA LEU A 3 -17.18 23.80 0.53
C LEU A 3 -17.97 23.67 -0.78
N ASN A 4 -18.63 22.53 -0.98
CA ASN A 4 -19.48 22.29 -2.14
C ASN A 4 -20.63 23.31 -2.27
N ASN A 5 -21.02 23.92 -1.15
CA ASN A 5 -22.10 24.91 -1.10
C ASN A 5 -21.60 26.34 -1.40
N GLY A 6 -20.32 26.52 -1.71
CA GLY A 6 -19.69 27.83 -1.90
C GLY A 6 -19.33 28.55 -0.60
N GLU A 7 -19.69 27.98 0.55
CA GLU A 7 -19.37 28.53 1.87
C GLU A 7 -17.88 28.34 2.20
N ASN A 8 -17.28 29.36 2.81
CA ASN A 8 -15.92 29.29 3.32
C ASN A 8 -15.94 28.70 4.73
N TRP A 9 -15.39 27.50 4.87
CA TRP A 9 -15.22 26.84 6.16
C TRP A 9 -13.81 27.05 6.70
N GLN A 10 -13.75 27.36 7.99
CA GLN A 10 -12.52 27.47 8.76
C GLN A 10 -12.61 26.56 9.99
N PRO A 11 -11.52 25.85 10.35
CA PRO A 11 -11.48 25.06 11.57
C PRO A 11 -11.51 25.98 12.79
N GLU A 12 -12.23 25.55 13.83
CA GLU A 12 -12.21 26.22 15.12
C GLU A 12 -10.85 25.99 15.80
N GLU A 13 -10.38 26.98 16.57
CA GLU A 13 -9.10 26.87 17.27
C GLU A 13 -9.06 25.66 18.24
N THR A 14 -10.20 25.33 18.85
CA THR A 14 -10.37 24.14 19.70
C THR A 14 -10.15 22.84 18.94
N ASP A 15 -10.65 22.73 17.70
CA ASP A 15 -10.45 21.58 16.82
C ASP A 15 -8.98 21.47 16.40
N VAL A 16 -8.33 22.60 16.07
CA VAL A 16 -6.91 22.63 15.69
C VAL A 16 -6.02 22.14 16.84
N ILE A 17 -6.28 22.60 18.07
CA ILE A 17 -5.55 22.15 19.27
C ILE A 17 -5.76 20.65 19.49
N ALA A 18 -6.99 20.14 19.30
CA ALA A 18 -7.27 18.71 19.42
C ALA A 18 -6.48 17.89 18.39
N TRP A 19 -6.39 18.36 17.14
CA TRP A 19 -5.61 17.70 16.09
C TRP A 19 -4.11 17.75 16.34
N GLN A 20 -3.57 18.87 16.82
CA GLN A 20 -2.15 18.97 17.18
C GLN A 20 -1.77 17.97 18.27
N ARG A 21 -2.65 17.76 19.26
CA ARG A 21 -2.46 16.73 20.29
C ARG A 21 -2.55 15.31 19.75
N ALA A 22 -3.48 15.06 18.82
CA ALA A 22 -3.68 13.75 18.22
C ALA A 22 -2.57 13.33 17.24
N PHE A 23 -2.00 14.30 16.51
CA PHE A 23 -1.02 14.08 15.45
C PHE A 23 0.30 14.83 15.73
N PRO A 24 1.08 14.45 16.75
CA PRO A 24 2.26 15.21 17.18
C PRO A 24 3.43 15.17 16.19
N LYS A 25 3.38 14.27 15.20
CA LYS A 25 4.44 14.11 14.18
C LYS A 25 4.20 14.96 12.93
N VAL A 26 3.06 15.65 12.85
CA VAL A 26 2.60 16.35 11.66
C VAL A 26 2.39 17.83 12.00
N ASP A 27 2.85 18.72 11.14
CA ASP A 27 2.51 20.14 11.25
C ASP A 27 1.08 20.38 10.74
N VAL A 28 0.12 20.41 11.66
CA VAL A 28 -1.31 20.57 11.38
C VAL A 28 -1.59 21.84 10.55
N HIS A 29 -0.86 22.94 10.77
CA HIS A 29 -1.11 24.18 10.02
C HIS A 29 -0.69 24.06 8.56
N GLN A 30 0.48 23.47 8.30
CA GLN A 30 0.90 23.20 6.91
C GLN A 30 -0.07 22.26 6.20
N GLU A 31 -0.52 21.20 6.87
CA GLU A 31 -1.46 20.25 6.28
C GLU A 31 -2.82 20.87 5.99
N LEU A 32 -3.31 21.79 6.83
CA LEU A 32 -4.53 22.53 6.55
C LEU A 32 -4.39 23.40 5.28
N MET A 33 -3.24 24.05 5.07
CA MET A 33 -2.98 24.80 3.83
C MET A 33 -2.88 23.88 2.60
N ALA A 34 -2.17 22.75 2.72
CA ALA A 34 -2.06 21.76 1.64
C ALA A 34 -3.42 21.19 1.26
N MET A 35 -4.26 20.90 2.25
CA MET A 35 -5.62 20.41 2.06
C MET A 35 -6.52 21.47 1.40
N GLU A 36 -6.37 22.75 1.75
CA GLU A 36 -7.08 23.85 1.07
C GLU A 36 -6.69 23.97 -0.40
N SER A 37 -5.39 23.98 -0.70
CA SER A 37 -4.88 24.00 -2.07
C SER A 37 -5.39 22.80 -2.88
N TRP A 38 -5.48 21.62 -2.27
CA TRP A 38 -6.00 20.43 -2.92
C TRP A 38 -7.49 20.53 -3.27
N LEU A 39 -8.30 21.11 -2.37
CA LEU A 39 -9.73 21.35 -2.63
C LEU A 39 -9.96 22.41 -3.70
N ASP A 40 -9.06 23.40 -3.79
CA ASP A 40 -9.10 24.42 -4.83
C ASP A 40 -8.75 23.83 -6.22
N ALA A 41 -7.71 23.01 -6.27
CA ALA A 41 -7.33 22.28 -7.49
C ALA A 41 -8.38 21.24 -7.94
N ASN A 42 -9.22 20.74 -7.02
CA ASN A 42 -10.23 19.70 -7.30
C ASN A 42 -11.65 20.18 -6.95
N PRO A 43 -12.24 21.11 -7.73
CA PRO A 43 -13.55 21.69 -7.41
C PRO A 43 -14.68 20.66 -7.38
N THR A 44 -14.59 19.60 -8.20
CA THR A 44 -15.56 18.49 -8.23
C THR A 44 -15.51 17.60 -6.99
N ARG A 45 -14.45 17.69 -6.18
CA ARG A 45 -14.22 16.88 -4.98
C ARG A 45 -14.42 17.65 -3.67
N ARG A 46 -14.95 18.88 -3.75
CA ARG A 46 -15.26 19.71 -2.59
C ARG A 46 -16.16 18.96 -1.61
N LYS A 47 -15.85 19.10 -0.32
CA LYS A 47 -16.56 18.39 0.75
C LYS A 47 -17.83 19.13 1.15
N LYS A 48 -18.77 18.37 1.73
CA LYS A 48 -19.96 18.91 2.40
C LYS A 48 -19.60 19.38 3.81
N PRO A 49 -20.31 20.36 4.39
CA PRO A 49 -20.05 20.85 5.75
C PRO A 49 -20.04 19.73 6.80
N THR A 50 -20.95 18.76 6.68
CA THR A 50 -21.05 17.62 7.60
C THR A 50 -19.89 16.63 7.51
N GLY A 51 -19.15 16.64 6.39
CA GLY A 51 -18.07 15.68 6.10
C GLY A 51 -16.67 16.24 6.25
N ILE A 52 -16.52 17.57 6.43
CA ILE A 52 -15.20 18.21 6.42
C ILE A 52 -14.34 17.78 7.61
N LYS A 53 -14.90 17.67 8.83
CA LYS A 53 -14.16 17.21 10.01
C LYS A 53 -13.62 15.78 9.85
N ARG A 54 -14.40 14.87 9.23
CA ARG A 54 -13.93 13.50 8.92
C ARG A 54 -12.82 13.51 7.86
N PHE A 55 -12.92 14.40 6.88
CA PHE A 55 -11.89 14.58 5.86
C PHE A 55 -10.58 15.04 6.47
N VAL A 56 -10.60 16.06 7.35
CA VAL A 56 -9.39 16.55 8.04
C VAL A 56 -8.73 15.43 8.85
N ASN A 57 -9.52 14.70 9.64
CA ASN A 57 -8.98 13.60 10.46
C ASN A 57 -8.35 12.49 9.58
N SER A 58 -9.01 12.11 8.48
CA SER A 58 -8.43 11.15 7.54
C SER A 58 -7.20 11.68 6.80
N TRP A 59 -7.11 13.00 6.54
CA TRP A 59 -5.97 13.62 5.89
C TRP A 59 -4.75 13.61 6.81
N LEU A 60 -4.92 14.07 8.05
CA LEU A 60 -3.85 14.10 9.05
C LEU A 60 -3.35 12.70 9.41
N SER A 61 -4.26 11.73 9.54
CA SER A 61 -3.89 10.33 9.76
C SER A 61 -2.99 9.79 8.64
N ARG A 62 -3.34 10.07 7.38
CA ARG A 62 -2.52 9.67 6.22
C ARG A 62 -1.19 10.40 6.19
N SER A 63 -1.15 11.72 6.43
CA SER A 63 0.11 12.47 6.47
C SER A 63 1.05 11.89 7.54
N GLN A 64 0.52 11.53 8.72
CA GLN A 64 1.29 10.88 9.77
C GLN A 64 1.84 9.50 9.33
N GLU A 65 1.05 8.70 8.62
CA GLU A 65 1.49 7.40 8.09
C GLU A 65 2.50 7.53 6.94
N GLN A 66 2.37 8.57 6.12
CA GLN A 66 3.25 8.80 4.97
C GLN A 66 4.67 9.23 5.40
N GLY A 67 4.80 9.80 6.59
CA GLY A 67 6.08 9.98 7.30
C GLY A 67 6.71 8.69 7.84
N GLY A 68 6.13 7.51 7.59
CA GLY A 68 6.63 6.23 8.10
C GLY A 68 6.01 5.02 7.40
N SER A 69 6.38 4.82 6.14
CA SER A 69 6.08 3.62 5.32
C SER A 69 4.61 3.42 4.94
N SER A 70 4.33 3.54 3.64
CA SER A 70 3.04 3.24 3.03
C SER A 70 2.42 1.90 3.54
N PRO A 71 1.15 1.88 3.98
CA PRO A 71 0.44 0.65 4.36
C PRO A 71 0.36 -0.36 3.21
N ILE A 72 0.41 0.13 1.97
CA ILE A 72 0.44 -0.67 0.75
C ILE A 72 1.75 -1.44 0.65
N ALA A 73 2.90 -0.84 0.98
CA ALA A 73 4.19 -1.52 0.89
C ALA A 73 4.29 -2.75 1.83
N LYS A 74 3.55 -2.75 2.95
CA LYS A 74 3.53 -3.89 3.89
C LYS A 74 2.68 -5.07 3.43
N LYS A 75 1.68 -4.87 2.55
CA LYS A 75 0.73 -5.92 2.15
C LYS A 75 1.15 -6.76 0.94
N TYR A 76 2.23 -6.39 0.24
CA TYR A 76 2.65 -7.06 -1.01
C TYR A 76 3.81 -8.06 -0.84
N ASN A 77 4.20 -8.42 0.38
CA ASN A 77 5.09 -9.56 0.61
C ASN A 77 4.28 -10.87 0.60
N LYS A 78 3.66 -11.20 -0.55
CA LYS A 78 3.21 -12.58 -0.80
C LYS A 78 4.41 -13.34 -1.36
N PRO A 79 4.92 -14.39 -0.68
CA PRO A 79 6.05 -15.17 -1.20
C PRO A 79 5.72 -15.83 -2.56
N ASP A 80 4.43 -16.06 -2.84
CA ASP A 80 3.92 -16.61 -4.10
C ASP A 80 3.67 -15.60 -5.22
N SER A 81 4.07 -14.33 -5.07
CA SER A 81 3.96 -13.40 -6.19
C SER A 81 4.90 -13.83 -7.32
N ILE A 82 4.42 -13.86 -8.57
CA ILE A 82 5.26 -14.07 -9.77
C ILE A 82 6.48 -13.15 -9.79
N ARG A 83 6.38 -11.96 -9.18
CA ARG A 83 7.48 -10.99 -9.04
C ARG A 83 8.50 -11.33 -7.95
N ALA A 84 8.14 -12.22 -7.02
CA ALA A 84 9.00 -12.67 -5.92
C ALA A 84 9.74 -13.98 -6.26
N LYS A 85 9.23 -14.79 -7.20
CA LYS A 85 9.92 -15.98 -7.69
C LYS A 85 11.10 -15.59 -8.58
N THR A 86 12.28 -16.16 -8.32
CA THR A 86 13.45 -15.99 -9.19
C THR A 86 13.22 -16.68 -10.54
N LEU A 87 13.98 -16.30 -11.57
CA LEU A 87 13.93 -16.96 -12.89
C LEU A 87 14.14 -18.47 -12.76
N GLU A 88 15.05 -18.88 -11.87
CA GLU A 88 15.35 -20.28 -11.55
C GLU A 88 14.15 -21.02 -10.94
N MET A 89 13.46 -20.40 -9.96
CA MET A 89 12.25 -20.98 -9.36
C MET A 89 11.13 -21.19 -10.39
N GLN A 90 11.00 -20.30 -11.37
CA GLN A 90 9.96 -20.43 -12.42
C GLN A 90 10.31 -21.48 -13.47
N MET A 91 11.60 -21.72 -13.72
CA MET A 91 12.07 -22.56 -14.81
C MET A 91 11.95 -24.05 -14.51
N ALA A 92 11.97 -24.44 -13.24
CA ALA A 92 11.87 -25.82 -12.79
C ALA A 92 10.76 -26.03 -11.72
N ASP A 93 9.66 -25.27 -11.79
CA ASP A 93 8.53 -25.38 -10.86
C ASP A 93 7.69 -26.65 -11.14
N VAL A 94 7.80 -27.65 -10.26
CA VAL A 94 7.07 -28.92 -10.35
C VAL A 94 5.76 -28.88 -9.55
N THR A 95 5.49 -27.80 -8.79
CA THR A 95 4.26 -27.68 -8.00
C THR A 95 2.98 -27.62 -8.86
N TRP A 96 3.13 -27.38 -10.17
CA TRP A 96 2.05 -27.30 -11.16
C TRP A 96 1.99 -28.51 -12.12
N VAL A 97 2.77 -29.57 -11.86
CA VAL A 97 2.79 -30.79 -12.69
C VAL A 97 1.84 -31.83 -12.13
N ASP A 98 1.10 -32.52 -13.00
CA ASP A 98 0.20 -33.60 -12.61
C ASP A 98 0.94 -34.71 -11.84
N PRO A 99 0.36 -35.29 -10.77
CA PRO A 99 1.04 -36.23 -9.86
C PRO A 99 1.74 -37.40 -10.57
N ASP A 100 1.15 -37.89 -11.66
CA ASP A 100 1.65 -39.04 -12.42
C ASP A 100 2.95 -38.71 -13.20
N GLN A 101 3.22 -37.42 -13.43
CA GLN A 101 4.35 -36.93 -14.21
C GLN A 101 5.41 -36.22 -13.35
N VAL A 102 5.12 -35.97 -12.08
CA VAL A 102 6.00 -35.25 -11.14
C VAL A 102 7.38 -35.91 -11.05
N GLN A 103 7.44 -37.23 -10.90
CA GLN A 103 8.72 -37.94 -10.74
C GLN A 103 9.60 -37.85 -11.98
N MET A 104 9.00 -38.04 -13.17
CA MET A 104 9.70 -37.91 -14.45
C MET A 104 10.21 -36.48 -14.66
N MET A 105 9.41 -35.47 -14.31
CA MET A 105 9.82 -34.06 -14.44
C MET A 105 10.91 -33.68 -13.44
N LYS A 106 10.88 -34.20 -12.21
CA LYS A 106 11.96 -34.02 -11.23
C LYS A 106 13.29 -34.54 -11.80
N GLU A 107 13.30 -35.75 -12.35
CA GLU A 107 14.48 -36.33 -12.97
C GLU A 107 14.95 -35.55 -14.21
N PHE A 108 14.01 -35.09 -15.05
CA PHE A 108 14.33 -34.26 -16.21
C PHE A 108 14.97 -32.93 -15.81
N TYR A 109 14.41 -32.21 -14.84
CA TYR A 109 14.94 -30.92 -14.38
C TYR A 109 16.26 -31.06 -13.62
N LEU A 110 16.41 -32.10 -12.79
CA LEU A 110 17.70 -32.44 -12.17
C LEU A 110 18.78 -32.71 -13.21
N ASN A 111 18.47 -33.47 -14.27
CA ASN A 111 19.45 -33.76 -15.32
C ASN A 111 19.75 -32.53 -16.20
N LYS A 112 18.74 -31.71 -16.50
CA LYS A 112 18.87 -30.57 -17.43
C LYS A 112 19.43 -29.30 -16.78
N PHE A 113 19.05 -29.03 -15.53
CA PHE A 113 19.36 -27.79 -14.83
C PHE A 113 20.13 -28.01 -13.51
N GLY A 114 20.21 -29.25 -13.01
CA GLY A 114 20.86 -29.57 -11.74
C GLY A 114 19.95 -29.40 -10.51
N TYR A 115 18.73 -28.87 -10.71
CA TYR A 115 17.80 -28.55 -9.63
C TYR A 115 16.33 -28.63 -10.08
N TYR A 116 15.42 -28.73 -9.11
CA TYR A 116 13.97 -28.55 -9.29
C TYR A 116 13.35 -27.78 -8.13
N TYR A 117 12.18 -27.20 -8.35
CA TYR A 117 11.43 -26.44 -7.35
C TYR A 117 10.11 -27.13 -7.01
N ASP A 118 9.90 -27.45 -5.74
CA ASP A 118 8.68 -28.09 -5.20
C ASP A 118 8.20 -27.32 -3.95
N GLY A 119 8.19 -25.98 -4.05
CA GLY A 119 8.02 -25.05 -2.92
C GLY A 119 9.34 -24.62 -2.27
N GLU A 120 10.40 -25.42 -2.43
CA GLU A 120 11.79 -25.10 -2.11
C GLU A 120 12.68 -25.58 -3.26
N ILE A 121 13.84 -24.95 -3.45
CA ILE A 121 14.85 -25.37 -4.43
C ILE A 121 15.52 -26.64 -3.91
N ARG A 122 15.58 -27.68 -4.74
CA ARG A 122 16.21 -28.96 -4.45
C ARG A 122 17.21 -29.30 -5.54
N ASP A 123 18.47 -29.45 -5.14
CA ASP A 123 19.59 -29.70 -6.03
C ASP A 123 20.07 -31.15 -5.88
N SER A 124 20.73 -31.69 -6.92
CA SER A 124 21.51 -32.92 -6.75
C SER A 124 22.81 -32.58 -6.01
N ILE A 125 23.02 -33.18 -4.83
CA ILE A 125 24.30 -33.13 -4.09
C ILE A 125 25.46 -33.56 -4.99
#